data_AF-A0A5C8ADM1-F1
#
_entry.id   AF-A0A5C8ADM1-F1
#
_cell.length_a   1.000
_cell.length_b   1.000
_cell.length_c   1.000
_cell.angle_alpha   90.00
_cell.angle_beta   90.00
_cell.angle_gamma   90.00
#
_symmetry.space_group_name_H-M   'P 1'
#
loop_
_entity.id
_entity.type
_entity.pdbx_description
1 polymer ?
#
loop_
_entity_poly.entity_id
_entity_poly.type
_entity_poly.pdbx_seq_one_letter_code
_entity_poly.pdbx_strand_id
1 'polypeptide(L)'
;MLKKQTGLSLNADAVQNFNQSQFDPEEGMLYDRRYNAGVEWNILNGGFLDSRAKLQSLPAERNYFNHLVNNESKDDFGLKMNECIYWFNEQKKRLLVERERILTSQINYLENLYFAKKISKEQLLKTQTRIAEINGMKGIFNSYNQHIDSRFDSTLLAAEVPLYDLNYNYFFGMINTRELADSMRLFLEENLLRQSAWYNEIKLKTYARYNVFDLLSTNPSYRKFFSVGVSVGVPIPFTNKEQDAVNKYKAQKQLQTLDTDLQNQRIELLNLAYEFRYQLKQYIIFHQKRILANEALRRERVKSKMLNTDFNPFQGLELIDNLLQIDIELLDLKQNLYIKLLRIHSKQNNLPLDSMIVQLDLPNYFDFEDETNRGVYVWSKVFETQNPSFIHEYIVYNQFDEAYIAVSNNDKFIAAKSALVKALNKSEIAVYPMIGQNKLLDSDDFEGELEALLAPFKNWKVDGIHLDIEPHVRPDWKSNKSELMARYTEIINYARILSNEKGWKLSIDIPISMDTAHVNRLFPKVEMIRFMCYENVKQEYLVRKLSVYSKYKDKIMVALRTEDFASRTEMELFAKTLYKETGIKCYGFHDLYRLIELDKKQTIEDEKH
;
A
#
# COMPACT_ATOMS: atom_id res chain seq x y z
N MET A 1 -3.61 -12.74 49.27
CA MET A 1 -4.13 -13.09 50.61
C MET A 1 -5.04 -14.32 50.63
N LEU A 2 -5.92 -14.53 49.64
CA LEU A 2 -6.88 -15.65 49.62
C LEU A 2 -6.26 -17.06 49.71
N LYS A 3 -5.05 -17.29 49.14
CA LYS A 3 -4.36 -18.62 49.16
C LYS A 3 -4.09 -19.21 50.55
N LYS A 4 -4.23 -18.44 51.63
CA LYS A 4 -3.98 -18.88 53.01
C LYS A 4 -5.23 -18.84 53.91
N GLN A 5 -6.40 -18.50 53.39
CA GLN A 5 -7.63 -18.49 54.20
C GLN A 5 -8.14 -19.92 54.37
N THR A 6 -7.86 -20.51 55.52
CA THR A 6 -8.33 -21.84 55.93
C THR A 6 -9.71 -21.80 56.57
N GLY A 7 -10.29 -20.61 56.78
CA GLY A 7 -11.51 -20.40 57.56
C GLY A 7 -11.30 -20.45 59.08
N LEU A 8 -10.05 -20.59 59.54
CA LEU A 8 -9.68 -20.57 60.96
C LEU A 8 -9.54 -19.14 61.48
N SER A 9 -10.17 -18.85 62.62
CA SER A 9 -10.04 -17.58 63.34
C SER A 9 -9.77 -17.82 64.82
N LEU A 10 -8.91 -16.97 65.39
CA LEU A 10 -8.74 -16.86 66.84
C LEU A 10 -9.68 -15.76 67.32
N ASN A 11 -10.59 -16.11 68.23
CA ASN A 11 -11.56 -15.18 68.78
C ASN A 11 -11.40 -15.11 70.30
N ALA A 12 -11.44 -13.89 70.83
CA ALA A 12 -11.42 -13.62 72.25
C ALA A 12 -12.40 -12.48 72.52
N ASP A 13 -13.42 -12.78 73.33
CA ASP A 13 -14.47 -11.83 73.68
C ASP A 13 -14.48 -11.61 75.19
N ALA A 14 -14.70 -10.37 75.58
CA ALA A 14 -14.91 -9.97 76.97
C ALA A 14 -16.22 -9.19 77.06
N VAL A 15 -17.17 -9.69 77.84
CA VAL A 15 -18.48 -9.08 78.04
C VAL A 15 -18.63 -8.74 79.51
N GLN A 16 -19.01 -7.50 79.80
CA GLN A 16 -19.35 -7.03 81.14
C GLN A 16 -20.77 -6.43 81.14
N ASN A 17 -21.62 -6.97 82.01
CA ASN A 17 -23.00 -6.52 82.17
C ASN A 17 -23.05 -5.46 83.28
N PHE A 18 -23.45 -4.22 82.94
CA PHE A 18 -23.42 -3.10 83.89
C PHE A 18 -24.74 -2.85 84.63
N ASN A 19 -25.89 -3.25 84.04
CA ASN A 19 -27.21 -2.85 84.55
C ASN A 19 -28.17 -4.02 84.85
N GLN A 20 -27.98 -5.19 84.23
CA GLN A 20 -28.79 -6.40 84.47
C GLN A 20 -27.95 -7.65 84.22
N SER A 21 -27.98 -8.62 85.13
CA SER A 21 -27.33 -9.92 84.95
C SER A 21 -28.01 -10.68 83.80
N GLN A 22 -27.20 -11.18 82.86
CA GLN A 22 -27.71 -11.93 81.72
C GLN A 22 -27.64 -13.43 82.01
N PHE A 23 -28.72 -14.12 81.67
CA PHE A 23 -28.74 -15.58 81.61
C PHE A 23 -28.16 -16.00 80.26
N ASP A 24 -27.09 -16.78 80.25
CA ASP A 24 -26.61 -17.47 79.05
C ASP A 24 -27.50 -18.70 78.82
N PRO A 25 -28.37 -18.72 77.79
CA PRO A 25 -29.24 -19.86 77.54
C PRO A 25 -28.48 -21.08 77.02
N GLU A 26 -27.32 -20.89 76.38
CA GLU A 26 -26.51 -21.99 75.84
C GLU A 26 -25.80 -22.75 76.96
N GLU A 27 -25.36 -22.02 77.99
CA GLU A 27 -24.54 -22.56 79.08
C GLU A 27 -25.32 -22.67 80.42
N GLY A 28 -26.53 -22.14 80.48
CA GLY A 28 -27.46 -22.25 81.62
C GLY A 28 -27.03 -21.49 82.88
N MET A 29 -26.33 -20.35 82.74
CA MET A 29 -25.68 -19.65 83.87
C MET A 29 -25.96 -18.14 83.88
N LEU A 30 -26.04 -17.56 85.09
CA LEU A 30 -26.12 -16.11 85.34
C LEU A 30 -24.73 -15.55 85.68
N TYR A 31 -24.32 -14.47 85.02
CA TYR A 31 -22.97 -13.91 85.17
C TYR A 31 -22.94 -12.37 85.02
N ASP A 32 -21.95 -11.75 85.65
CA ASP A 32 -21.66 -10.32 85.51
C ASP A 32 -20.58 -10.06 84.46
N ARG A 33 -19.59 -10.96 84.37
CA ARG A 33 -18.51 -10.91 83.39
C ARG A 33 -18.28 -12.27 82.73
N ARG A 34 -18.04 -12.25 81.43
CA ARG A 34 -17.66 -13.42 80.64
C ARG A 34 -16.42 -13.09 79.83
N TYR A 35 -15.42 -13.94 79.96
CA TYR A 35 -14.26 -13.95 79.07
C TYR A 35 -14.25 -15.28 78.33
N ASN A 36 -14.16 -15.23 77.01
CA ASN A 36 -13.94 -16.40 76.19
C ASN A 36 -12.66 -16.21 75.36
N ALA A 37 -11.96 -17.29 75.08
CA ALA A 37 -10.87 -17.32 74.11
C ALA A 37 -10.87 -18.68 73.42
N GLY A 38 -10.81 -18.70 72.09
CA GLY A 38 -10.90 -19.96 71.37
C GLY A 38 -10.53 -19.88 69.90
N VAL A 39 -10.47 -21.07 69.31
CA VAL A 39 -10.30 -21.26 67.88
C VAL A 39 -11.65 -21.60 67.28
N GLU A 40 -11.96 -20.97 66.17
CA GLU A 40 -13.17 -21.22 65.41
C GLU A 40 -12.80 -21.55 63.98
N TRP A 41 -13.53 -22.50 63.40
CA TRP A 41 -13.35 -22.89 62.01
C TRP A 41 -14.68 -22.80 61.27
N ASN A 42 -14.75 -21.84 60.35
CA ASN A 42 -15.84 -21.69 59.40
C ASN A 42 -15.58 -22.59 58.18
N ILE A 43 -16.49 -23.55 57.94
CA ILE A 43 -16.28 -24.61 56.92
C ILE A 43 -16.96 -24.25 55.60
N LEU A 44 -18.21 -23.75 55.66
CA LEU A 44 -19.07 -23.48 54.49
C LEU A 44 -19.03 -21.99 54.10
N ASN A 45 -20.16 -21.27 54.20
CA ASN A 45 -20.28 -19.85 53.86
C ASN A 45 -19.28 -18.98 54.63
N GLY A 46 -18.51 -18.14 53.91
CA GLY A 46 -17.46 -17.29 54.47
C GLY A 46 -16.27 -18.05 55.07
N GLY A 47 -16.20 -19.36 54.81
CA GLY A 47 -15.24 -20.30 55.36
C GLY A 47 -14.38 -20.99 54.30
N PHE A 48 -13.87 -22.17 54.64
CA PHE A 48 -12.92 -22.92 53.79
C PHE A 48 -13.42 -23.19 52.37
N LEU A 49 -14.66 -23.70 52.21
CA LEU A 49 -15.20 -24.09 50.91
C LEU A 49 -15.50 -22.87 50.01
N ASP A 50 -16.07 -21.81 50.57
CA ASP A 50 -16.32 -20.55 49.85
C ASP A 50 -14.98 -19.89 49.42
N SER A 51 -13.98 -19.83 50.31
CA SER A 51 -12.64 -19.33 49.97
C SER A 51 -11.97 -20.15 48.87
N ARG A 52 -12.14 -21.48 48.86
CA ARG A 52 -11.60 -22.36 47.82
C ARG A 52 -12.32 -22.17 46.48
N ALA A 53 -13.64 -22.01 46.50
CA ALA A 53 -14.43 -21.71 45.31
C ALA A 53 -14.01 -20.36 44.69
N LYS A 54 -13.87 -19.31 45.51
CA LYS A 54 -13.35 -17.99 45.10
C LYS A 54 -11.93 -18.07 44.55
N LEU A 55 -11.05 -18.86 45.17
CA LEU A 55 -9.69 -19.06 44.66
C LEU A 55 -9.66 -19.70 43.28
N GLN A 56 -10.59 -20.61 42.99
CA GLN A 56 -10.68 -21.26 41.69
C GLN A 56 -11.29 -20.35 40.62
N SER A 57 -12.13 -19.37 41.00
CA SER A 57 -12.69 -18.40 40.04
C SER A 57 -11.72 -17.25 39.71
N LEU A 58 -10.79 -16.90 40.61
CA LEU A 58 -9.84 -15.79 40.43
C LEU A 58 -9.04 -15.80 39.11
N PRO A 59 -8.45 -16.93 38.63
CA PRO A 59 -7.69 -16.92 37.38
C PRO A 59 -8.53 -16.50 36.18
N ALA A 60 -9.79 -16.92 36.16
CA ALA A 60 -10.69 -16.64 35.07
C ALA A 60 -11.37 -15.26 35.20
N GLU A 61 -11.64 -14.80 36.43
CA GLU A 61 -12.04 -13.42 36.71
C GLU A 61 -10.93 -12.44 36.31
N ARG A 62 -9.66 -12.81 36.55
CA ARG A 62 -8.48 -12.10 36.06
C ARG A 62 -8.43 -12.08 34.54
N ASN A 63 -8.75 -13.19 33.85
CA ASN A 63 -8.80 -13.21 32.38
C ASN A 63 -9.92 -12.30 31.85
N TYR A 64 -11.10 -12.31 32.47
CA TYR A 64 -12.21 -11.40 32.14
C TYR A 64 -11.81 -9.93 32.33
N PHE A 65 -11.23 -9.59 33.48
CA PHE A 65 -10.69 -8.25 33.73
C PHE A 65 -9.57 -7.89 32.77
N ASN A 66 -8.64 -8.81 32.47
CA ASN A 66 -7.60 -8.58 31.48
C ASN A 66 -8.19 -8.34 30.08
N HIS A 67 -9.32 -8.95 29.72
CA HIS A 67 -9.99 -8.63 28.45
C HIS A 67 -10.66 -7.25 28.47
N LEU A 68 -11.28 -6.86 29.58
CA LEU A 68 -11.82 -5.50 29.75
C LEU A 68 -10.71 -4.43 29.76
N VAL A 69 -9.59 -4.72 30.42
CA VAL A 69 -8.44 -3.81 30.58
C VAL A 69 -7.52 -3.83 29.35
N ASN A 70 -7.40 -4.94 28.62
CA ASN A 70 -6.66 -4.95 27.34
C ASN A 70 -7.38 -4.14 26.26
N ASN A 71 -8.72 -4.02 26.31
CA ASN A 71 -9.45 -3.02 25.53
C ASN A 71 -9.09 -1.56 25.93
N GLU A 72 -8.47 -1.37 27.11
CA GLU A 72 -7.93 -0.09 27.59
C GLU A 72 -6.41 0.07 27.39
N SER A 73 -5.73 -0.80 26.63
CA SER A 73 -4.33 -0.59 26.20
C SER A 73 -4.16 0.57 25.18
N LYS A 74 -4.91 1.65 25.40
CA LYS A 74 -4.82 2.96 24.74
C LYS A 74 -3.42 3.57 24.82
N ASP A 75 -2.61 3.15 25.79
CA ASP A 75 -1.27 3.71 26.02
C ASP A 75 -0.30 3.49 24.85
N ASP A 76 -0.36 2.37 24.12
CA ASP A 76 0.50 2.13 22.95
C ASP A 76 -0.10 2.70 21.65
N PHE A 77 -1.43 2.61 21.49
CA PHE A 77 -2.11 3.16 20.31
C PHE A 77 -1.94 4.69 20.21
N GLY A 78 -2.12 5.40 21.33
CA GLY A 78 -2.00 6.86 21.35
C GLY A 78 -0.62 7.34 20.93
N LEU A 79 0.43 6.67 21.40
CA LEU A 79 1.82 6.96 21.04
C LEU A 79 2.07 6.69 19.56
N LYS A 80 1.76 5.49 19.06
CA LYS A 80 1.95 5.12 17.65
C LYS A 80 1.15 6.00 16.69
N MET A 81 -0.07 6.37 17.08
CA MET A 81 -0.90 7.30 16.30
C MET A 81 -0.24 8.69 16.21
N ASN A 82 0.27 9.20 17.34
CA ASN A 82 0.94 10.50 17.38
C ASN A 82 2.25 10.50 16.56
N GLU A 83 3.04 9.43 16.64
CA GLU A 83 4.25 9.25 15.81
C GLU A 83 3.91 9.20 14.32
N CYS A 84 2.87 8.46 13.95
CA CYS A 84 2.35 8.43 12.57
C CYS A 84 1.98 9.84 12.10
N ILE A 85 1.19 10.59 12.89
CA ILE A 85 0.78 11.95 12.52
C ILE A 85 2.00 12.88 12.40
N TYR A 86 2.94 12.80 13.33
CA TYR A 86 4.17 13.60 13.29
C TYR A 86 4.95 13.37 11.99
N TRP A 87 5.17 12.11 11.61
CA TRP A 87 5.89 11.74 10.39
C TRP A 87 5.22 12.33 9.14
N PHE A 88 3.90 12.15 8.99
CA PHE A 88 3.17 12.67 7.83
C PHE A 88 3.14 14.20 7.81
N ASN A 89 3.05 14.85 8.97
CA ASN A 89 3.13 16.31 9.08
C ASN A 89 4.48 16.85 8.57
N GLU A 90 5.59 16.20 8.89
CA GLU A 90 6.91 16.62 8.38
C GLU A 90 7.02 16.46 6.86
N GLN A 91 6.50 15.36 6.28
CA GLN A 91 6.49 15.21 4.82
C GLN A 91 5.60 16.26 4.15
N LYS A 92 4.41 16.54 4.69
CA LYS A 92 3.51 17.59 4.18
C LYS A 92 4.13 18.98 4.26
N LYS A 93 4.84 19.30 5.36
CA LYS A 93 5.57 20.57 5.52
C LYS A 93 6.60 20.78 4.41
N ARG A 94 7.33 19.74 4.00
CA ARG A 94 8.30 19.83 2.89
C ARG A 94 7.62 20.24 1.58
N LEU A 95 6.48 19.62 1.24
CA LEU A 95 5.70 19.97 0.04
C LEU A 95 5.10 21.38 0.15
N LEU A 96 4.62 21.77 1.32
CA LEU A 96 4.07 23.12 1.55
C LEU A 96 5.11 24.22 1.38
N VAL A 97 6.36 24.01 1.81
CA VAL A 97 7.47 24.96 1.60
C VAL A 97 7.75 25.12 0.10
N GLU A 98 7.81 24.03 -0.65
CA GLU A 98 8.04 24.10 -2.09
C GLU A 98 6.88 24.79 -2.82
N ARG A 99 5.65 24.48 -2.41
CA ARG A 99 4.45 25.13 -2.95
C ARG A 99 4.41 26.63 -2.66
N GLU A 100 4.75 27.04 -1.44
CA GLU A 100 4.87 28.45 -1.05
C GLU A 100 5.92 29.17 -1.91
N ARG A 101 7.08 28.54 -2.14
CA ARG A 101 8.15 29.09 -2.99
C ARG A 101 7.64 29.36 -4.41
N ILE A 102 6.91 28.42 -5.00
CA ILE A 102 6.35 28.56 -6.35
C ILE A 102 5.30 29.67 -6.39
N LEU A 103 4.33 29.69 -5.48
CA LEU A 103 3.28 30.71 -5.46
C LEU A 103 3.83 32.12 -5.18
N THR A 104 4.86 32.23 -4.32
CA THR A 104 5.53 33.50 -4.04
C THR A 104 6.35 33.99 -5.25
N SER A 105 6.87 33.08 -6.08
CA SER A 105 7.48 33.49 -7.35
C SER A 105 6.43 33.96 -8.37
N GLN A 106 5.25 33.33 -8.39
CA GLN A 106 4.15 33.71 -9.27
C GLN A 106 3.54 35.07 -8.90
N ILE A 107 3.39 35.35 -7.61
CA ILE A 107 2.66 36.54 -7.15
C ILE A 107 3.32 37.84 -7.61
N ASN A 108 4.65 37.93 -7.55
CA ASN A 108 5.40 39.09 -8.05
C ASN A 108 5.11 39.38 -9.53
N TYR A 109 4.95 38.32 -10.33
CA TYR A 109 4.64 38.44 -11.74
C TYR A 109 3.14 38.78 -11.96
N LEU A 110 2.23 38.16 -11.21
CA LEU A 110 0.80 38.45 -11.26
C LEU A 110 0.50 39.90 -10.86
N GLU A 111 1.20 40.45 -9.86
CA GLU A 111 1.09 41.86 -9.47
C GLU A 111 1.44 42.79 -10.63
N ASN A 112 2.53 42.52 -11.34
CA ASN A 112 2.92 43.27 -12.54
C ASN A 112 1.85 43.20 -13.64
N LEU A 113 1.30 42.01 -13.91
CA LEU A 113 0.21 41.87 -14.87
C LEU A 113 -1.09 42.56 -14.45
N TYR A 114 -1.39 42.56 -13.15
CA TYR A 114 -2.56 43.23 -12.62
C TYR A 114 -2.44 44.75 -12.76
N PHE A 115 -1.27 45.32 -12.43
CA PHE A 115 -0.99 46.74 -12.65
C PHE A 115 -1.06 47.10 -14.14
N ALA A 116 -0.60 46.21 -15.02
CA ALA A 116 -0.72 46.34 -16.46
C ALA A 116 -2.15 46.08 -17.02
N LYS A 117 -3.14 45.80 -16.16
CA LYS A 117 -4.54 45.48 -16.52
C LYS A 117 -4.69 44.28 -17.45
N LYS A 118 -3.75 43.33 -17.38
CA LYS A 118 -3.77 42.08 -18.17
C LYS A 118 -4.46 40.91 -17.46
N ILE A 119 -4.62 41.00 -16.14
CA ILE A 119 -5.36 40.02 -15.34
C ILE A 119 -6.36 40.72 -14.41
N SER A 120 -7.34 39.97 -13.92
CA SER A 120 -8.31 40.49 -12.95
C SER A 120 -7.74 40.52 -11.53
N LYS A 121 -8.28 41.40 -10.67
CA LYS A 121 -7.95 41.41 -9.24
C LYS A 121 -8.29 40.07 -8.56
N GLU A 122 -9.33 39.40 -9.05
CA GLU A 122 -9.75 38.08 -8.56
C GLU A 122 -8.64 37.03 -8.70
N GLN A 123 -7.93 37.01 -9.84
CA GLN A 123 -6.84 36.06 -10.06
C GLN A 123 -5.66 36.30 -9.10
N LEU A 124 -5.33 37.57 -8.84
CA LEU A 124 -4.31 37.93 -7.84
C LEU A 124 -4.74 37.50 -6.43
N LEU A 125 -5.99 37.80 -6.05
CA LEU A 125 -6.54 37.44 -4.74
C LEU A 125 -6.57 35.92 -4.53
N LYS A 126 -6.92 35.12 -5.55
CA LYS A 126 -6.89 33.65 -5.47
C LYS A 126 -5.51 33.13 -5.07
N THR A 127 -4.45 33.69 -5.64
CA THR A 127 -3.06 33.30 -5.32
C THR A 127 -2.68 33.69 -3.90
N GLN A 128 -3.05 34.90 -3.47
CA GLN A 128 -2.84 35.37 -2.09
C GLN A 128 -3.56 34.48 -1.07
N THR A 129 -4.80 34.08 -1.36
CA THR A 129 -5.56 33.16 -0.51
C THR A 129 -4.85 31.82 -0.36
N ARG A 130 -4.34 31.24 -1.46
CA ARG A 130 -3.58 29.97 -1.40
C ARG A 130 -2.33 30.07 -0.52
N ILE A 131 -1.61 31.19 -0.58
CA ILE A 131 -0.43 31.43 0.29
C ILE A 131 -0.86 31.52 1.77
N ALA A 132 -1.96 32.22 2.05
CA ALA A 132 -2.49 32.31 3.41
C ALA A 132 -2.93 30.93 3.95
N GLU A 133 -3.59 30.11 3.12
CA GLU A 133 -3.96 28.72 3.45
C GLU A 133 -2.72 27.86 3.77
N ILE A 134 -1.66 27.96 2.96
CA ILE A 134 -0.39 27.25 3.20
C ILE A 134 0.20 27.63 4.56
N ASN A 135 0.22 28.91 4.89
CA ASN A 135 0.73 29.38 6.17
C ASN A 135 -0.12 28.90 7.35
N GLY A 136 -1.46 28.87 7.19
CA GLY A 136 -2.36 28.26 8.15
C GLY A 136 -2.05 26.78 8.39
N MET A 137 -1.91 25.99 7.32
CA MET A 137 -1.59 24.56 7.40
C MET A 137 -0.23 24.30 8.06
N LYS A 138 0.82 25.05 7.69
CA LYS A 138 2.14 24.98 8.34
C LYS A 138 2.03 25.28 9.83
N GLY A 139 1.23 26.28 10.21
CA GLY A 139 0.98 26.63 11.62
C GLY A 139 0.32 25.49 12.41
N ILE A 140 -0.67 24.80 11.82
CA ILE A 140 -1.34 23.65 12.43
C ILE A 140 -0.35 22.50 12.64
N PHE A 141 0.43 22.15 11.61
CA PHE A 141 1.38 21.05 11.67
C PHE A 141 2.52 21.33 12.65
N ASN A 142 3.05 22.56 12.68
CA ASN A 142 4.08 22.95 13.63
C ASN A 142 3.58 22.90 15.08
N SER A 143 2.39 23.46 15.35
CA SER A 143 1.80 23.45 16.69
C SER A 143 1.60 22.02 17.20
N TYR A 144 1.09 21.12 16.35
CA TYR A 144 0.91 19.72 16.72
C TYR A 144 2.25 19.01 16.98
N ASN A 145 3.23 19.16 16.08
CA ASN A 145 4.52 18.48 16.17
C ASN A 145 5.33 18.96 17.39
N GLN A 146 5.27 20.25 17.75
CA GLN A 146 5.92 20.80 18.95
C GLN A 146 5.48 20.12 20.24
N HIS A 147 4.24 19.64 20.32
CA HIS A 147 3.75 18.92 21.51
C HIS A 147 4.30 17.49 21.64
N ILE A 148 4.85 16.91 20.56
CA ILE A 148 5.31 15.51 20.49
C ILE A 148 6.83 15.40 20.36
N ASP A 149 7.50 16.45 19.87
CA ASP A 149 8.89 16.49 19.41
C ASP A 149 9.90 15.75 20.30
N SER A 150 9.81 15.93 21.63
CA SER A 150 10.71 15.29 22.61
C SER A 150 10.65 13.76 22.67
N ARG A 151 9.62 13.13 22.08
CA ARG A 151 9.37 11.68 22.15
C ARG A 151 9.50 10.97 20.80
N PHE A 152 9.67 11.72 19.71
CA PHE A 152 9.69 11.15 18.36
C PHE A 152 11.11 10.69 17.98
N ASP A 153 11.23 9.48 17.44
CA ASP A 153 12.49 8.99 16.90
C ASP A 153 12.75 9.58 15.51
N SER A 154 13.66 10.56 15.46
CA SER A 154 14.06 11.25 14.22
C SER A 154 14.57 10.32 13.11
N THR A 155 15.04 9.10 13.42
CA THR A 155 15.51 8.15 12.40
C THR A 155 14.37 7.65 11.49
N LEU A 156 13.12 7.68 11.98
CA LEU A 156 11.94 7.28 11.21
C LEU A 156 11.62 8.23 10.05
N LEU A 157 12.11 9.49 10.06
CA LEU A 157 11.85 10.46 8.98
C LEU A 157 12.46 10.05 7.63
N ALA A 158 13.44 9.16 7.63
CA ALA A 158 14.06 8.62 6.44
C ALA A 158 13.37 7.35 5.92
N ALA A 159 12.47 6.75 6.70
CA ALA A 159 11.79 5.52 6.31
C ALA A 159 10.78 5.78 5.18
N GLU A 160 10.81 4.92 4.16
CA GLU A 160 9.77 4.92 3.14
C GLU A 160 8.57 4.12 3.65
N VAL A 161 7.40 4.74 3.62
CA VAL A 161 6.17 4.18 4.16
C VAL A 161 5.38 3.58 2.99
N PRO A 162 5.20 2.26 2.86
CA PRO A 162 4.48 1.64 1.74
C PRO A 162 2.96 1.88 1.82
N LEU A 163 2.21 1.53 0.77
CA LEU A 163 0.76 1.50 0.81
C LEU A 163 0.29 0.09 1.17
N TYR A 164 -0.62 -0.03 2.11
CA TYR A 164 -1.20 -1.31 2.53
C TYR A 164 -2.70 -1.35 2.26
N ASP A 165 -3.21 -2.54 1.96
CA ASP A 165 -4.63 -2.91 2.00
C ASP A 165 -4.87 -3.98 3.07
N LEU A 166 -6.13 -4.22 3.43
CA LEU A 166 -6.52 -5.27 4.38
C LEU A 166 -6.62 -6.63 3.68
N ASN A 167 -6.07 -7.66 4.32
CA ASN A 167 -6.38 -9.04 3.97
C ASN A 167 -7.80 -9.39 4.43
N TYR A 168 -8.79 -9.09 3.60
CA TYR A 168 -10.21 -9.29 3.94
C TYR A 168 -10.57 -10.73 4.27
N ASN A 169 -9.94 -11.71 3.61
CA ASN A 169 -10.18 -13.12 3.89
C ASN A 169 -9.79 -13.47 5.33
N TYR A 170 -8.61 -13.02 5.75
CA TYR A 170 -8.13 -13.19 7.12
C TYR A 170 -8.97 -12.38 8.11
N PHE A 171 -9.22 -11.10 7.80
CA PHE A 171 -9.98 -10.18 8.64
C PHE A 171 -11.40 -10.68 8.94
N PHE A 172 -12.16 -11.09 7.92
CA PHE A 172 -13.52 -11.61 8.13
C PHE A 172 -13.54 -13.01 8.76
N GLY A 173 -12.55 -13.85 8.47
CA GLY A 173 -12.38 -15.13 9.16
C GLY A 173 -12.22 -14.93 10.67
N MET A 174 -11.41 -13.95 11.06
CA MET A 174 -11.13 -13.61 12.45
C MET A 174 -12.30 -12.93 13.17
N ILE A 175 -13.03 -12.04 12.51
CA ILE A 175 -14.23 -11.40 13.10
C ILE A 175 -15.32 -12.43 13.43
N ASN A 176 -15.33 -13.57 12.72
CA ASN A 176 -16.35 -14.60 12.87
C ASN A 176 -15.96 -15.71 13.86
N THR A 177 -14.71 -15.75 14.37
CA THR A 177 -14.29 -16.74 15.38
C THR A 177 -14.96 -16.47 16.73
N ARG A 178 -15.88 -17.37 17.13
CA ARG A 178 -16.65 -17.32 18.38
C ARG A 178 -15.91 -17.82 19.62
N GLU A 179 -14.73 -18.42 19.46
CA GLU A 179 -14.05 -19.19 20.52
C GLU A 179 -13.80 -18.40 21.80
N LEU A 180 -13.47 -17.12 21.66
CA LEU A 180 -13.17 -16.24 22.79
C LEU A 180 -14.45 -15.78 23.52
N ALA A 181 -15.52 -15.55 22.77
CA ALA A 181 -16.85 -15.23 23.29
C ALA A 181 -17.47 -16.43 24.03
N ASP A 182 -17.36 -17.63 23.44
CA ASP A 182 -17.90 -18.87 24.02
C ASP A 182 -17.16 -19.22 25.32
N SER A 183 -15.84 -19.00 25.38
CA SER A 183 -15.05 -19.21 26.60
C SER A 183 -15.44 -18.24 27.73
N MET A 184 -15.69 -16.96 27.41
CA MET A 184 -16.15 -15.96 28.39
C MET A 184 -17.55 -16.26 28.89
N ARG A 185 -18.43 -16.70 27.99
CA ARG A 185 -19.80 -17.09 28.31
C ARG A 185 -19.85 -18.31 29.21
N LEU A 186 -19.13 -19.38 28.85
CA LEU A 186 -18.98 -20.58 29.67
C LEU A 186 -18.46 -20.24 31.07
N PHE A 187 -17.50 -19.32 31.16
CA PHE A 187 -16.97 -18.87 32.44
C PHE A 187 -17.99 -18.11 33.29
N LEU A 188 -18.69 -17.13 32.73
CA LEU A 188 -19.74 -16.40 33.45
C LEU A 188 -20.79 -17.38 33.99
N GLU A 189 -21.26 -18.30 33.14
CA GLU A 189 -22.20 -19.36 33.53
C GLU A 189 -21.65 -20.21 34.69
N GLU A 190 -20.39 -20.65 34.64
CA GLU A 190 -19.77 -21.44 35.70
C GLU A 190 -19.60 -20.67 37.01
N ASN A 191 -19.20 -19.40 36.93
CA ASN A 191 -18.97 -18.55 38.10
C ASN A 191 -20.31 -18.24 38.81
N LEU A 192 -21.37 -18.07 38.04
CA LEU A 192 -22.74 -17.89 38.54
C LEU A 192 -23.26 -19.14 39.24
N LEU A 193 -23.08 -20.33 38.65
CA LEU A 193 -23.45 -21.61 39.27
C LEU A 193 -22.75 -21.82 40.62
N ARG A 194 -21.48 -21.40 40.72
CA ARG A 194 -20.70 -21.47 41.96
C ARG A 194 -21.16 -20.47 43.02
N GLN A 195 -21.64 -19.29 42.63
CA GLN A 195 -22.21 -18.31 43.57
C GLN A 195 -23.55 -18.78 44.13
N SER A 196 -24.37 -19.46 43.34
CA SER A 196 -25.67 -20.02 43.75
C SER A 196 -25.60 -21.41 44.39
N ALA A 197 -24.42 -21.87 44.81
CA ALA A 197 -24.28 -23.20 45.39
C ALA A 197 -24.79 -23.27 46.83
N TRP A 198 -25.42 -24.39 47.20
CA TRP A 198 -26.03 -24.61 48.52
C TRP A 198 -25.07 -24.37 49.72
N TYR A 199 -23.77 -24.62 49.54
CA TYR A 199 -22.75 -24.42 50.58
C TYR A 199 -22.45 -22.94 50.85
N ASN A 200 -22.88 -22.02 49.98
CA ASN A 200 -22.78 -20.57 50.24
C ASN A 200 -23.97 -20.06 51.08
N GLU A 201 -25.02 -20.85 51.26
CA GLU A 201 -26.21 -20.46 52.03
C GLU A 201 -26.14 -20.96 53.47
N ILE A 202 -25.58 -22.15 53.67
CA ILE A 202 -25.48 -22.79 54.98
C ILE A 202 -24.20 -22.34 55.70
N LYS A 203 -24.34 -21.90 56.95
CA LYS A 203 -23.20 -21.61 57.84
C LYS A 203 -22.95 -22.84 58.71
N LEU A 204 -21.80 -23.50 58.51
CA LEU A 204 -21.31 -24.53 59.41
C LEU A 204 -20.03 -24.04 60.08
N LYS A 205 -20.08 -23.95 61.40
CA LYS A 205 -18.99 -23.48 62.23
C LYS A 205 -18.70 -24.49 63.32
N THR A 206 -17.43 -24.84 63.47
CA THR A 206 -16.95 -25.63 64.61
C THR A 206 -16.13 -24.71 65.51
N TYR A 207 -16.24 -24.86 66.82
CA TYR A 207 -15.48 -24.03 67.76
C TYR A 207 -14.96 -24.85 68.93
N ALA A 208 -13.80 -24.44 69.43
CA ALA A 208 -13.19 -24.93 70.64
C ALA A 208 -12.75 -23.73 71.47
N ARG A 209 -13.39 -23.51 72.62
CA ARG A 209 -13.27 -22.29 73.43
C ARG A 209 -12.97 -22.63 74.88
N TYR A 210 -12.16 -21.80 75.51
CA TYR A 210 -11.98 -21.75 76.95
C TYR A 210 -12.80 -20.58 77.50
N ASN A 211 -13.69 -20.87 78.43
CA ASN A 211 -14.61 -19.89 79.00
C ASN A 211 -14.30 -19.66 80.47
N VAL A 212 -14.34 -18.39 80.88
CA VAL A 212 -14.21 -17.94 82.27
C VAL A 212 -15.41 -17.05 82.58
N PHE A 213 -16.25 -17.51 83.50
CA PHE A 213 -17.43 -16.79 83.97
C PHE A 213 -17.21 -16.31 85.40
N ASP A 214 -17.52 -15.04 85.64
CA ASP A 214 -17.67 -14.45 86.97
C ASP A 214 -19.13 -14.58 87.39
N LEU A 215 -19.39 -15.52 88.31
CA LEU A 215 -20.74 -15.95 88.68
C LEU A 215 -21.30 -15.08 89.81
N LEU A 216 -22.60 -14.85 89.80
CA LEU A 216 -23.30 -14.16 90.90
C LEU A 216 -23.35 -14.98 92.20
N SER A 217 -23.06 -16.29 92.14
CA SER A 217 -22.97 -17.14 93.32
C SER A 217 -21.67 -16.88 94.07
N THR A 218 -21.71 -16.74 95.39
CA THR A 218 -20.51 -16.55 96.23
C THR A 218 -19.69 -17.81 96.39
N ASN A 219 -20.22 -18.99 96.01
CA ASN A 219 -19.47 -20.25 96.06
C ASN A 219 -19.98 -21.26 95.01
N PRO A 220 -19.25 -21.53 93.91
CA PRO A 220 -18.02 -20.86 93.48
C PRO A 220 -18.30 -19.49 92.81
N SER A 221 -17.44 -18.51 93.08
CA SER A 221 -17.50 -17.16 92.47
C SER A 221 -17.03 -17.11 91.01
N TYR A 222 -16.36 -18.15 90.53
CA TYR A 222 -15.94 -18.25 89.14
C TYR A 222 -16.09 -19.67 88.61
N ARG A 223 -16.34 -19.81 87.31
CA ARG A 223 -16.33 -21.10 86.62
C ARG A 223 -15.47 -21.04 85.38
N LYS A 224 -14.61 -22.05 85.21
CA LYS A 224 -13.73 -22.20 84.05
C LYS A 224 -13.97 -23.56 83.42
N PHE A 225 -14.13 -23.60 82.10
CA PHE A 225 -14.34 -24.84 81.38
C PHE A 225 -13.99 -24.71 79.90
N PHE A 226 -13.71 -25.85 79.28
CA PHE A 226 -13.54 -25.96 77.85
C PHE A 226 -14.88 -26.34 77.20
N SER A 227 -15.25 -25.66 76.14
CA SER A 227 -16.42 -26.04 75.32
C SER A 227 -15.99 -26.33 73.88
N VAL A 228 -16.52 -27.42 73.35
CA VAL A 228 -16.44 -27.76 71.92
C VAL A 228 -17.85 -27.84 71.40
N GLY A 229 -18.12 -27.19 70.28
CA GLY A 229 -19.45 -27.20 69.70
C GLY A 229 -19.46 -27.06 68.20
N VAL A 230 -20.61 -27.40 67.63
CA VAL A 230 -20.91 -27.25 66.21
C VAL A 230 -22.14 -26.37 66.11
N SER A 231 -22.03 -25.29 65.37
CA SER A 231 -23.12 -24.37 65.07
C SER A 231 -23.49 -24.51 63.60
N VAL A 232 -24.76 -24.80 63.33
CA VAL A 232 -25.34 -24.86 61.99
C VAL A 232 -26.38 -23.76 61.88
N GLY A 233 -26.11 -22.78 61.03
CA GLY A 233 -27.07 -21.76 60.63
C GLY A 233 -27.60 -22.08 59.24
N VAL A 234 -28.82 -22.62 59.17
CA VAL A 234 -29.56 -22.73 57.91
C VAL A 234 -30.57 -21.58 57.88
N PRO A 235 -30.50 -20.65 56.91
CA PRO A 235 -31.54 -19.66 56.73
C PRO A 235 -32.85 -20.39 56.36
N ILE A 236 -33.93 -20.18 57.14
CA ILE A 236 -35.26 -20.70 56.80
C ILE A 236 -35.85 -19.75 55.76
N PRO A 237 -36.00 -20.15 54.50
CA PRO A 237 -36.35 -19.21 53.46
C PRO A 237 -37.83 -19.30 53.13
N PHE A 238 -38.56 -18.21 53.37
CA PHE A 238 -39.94 -18.08 52.88
C PHE A 238 -40.01 -17.74 51.38
N THR A 239 -38.86 -17.41 50.72
CA THR A 239 -38.79 -16.84 49.36
C THR A 239 -37.63 -17.37 48.49
N ASN A 240 -37.12 -18.59 48.72
CA ASN A 240 -35.97 -19.12 47.96
C ASN A 240 -36.15 -19.14 46.44
N LYS A 241 -37.37 -19.39 45.95
CA LYS A 241 -37.67 -19.32 44.50
C LYS A 241 -37.44 -17.93 43.92
N GLU A 242 -37.71 -16.87 44.69
CA GLU A 242 -37.59 -15.49 44.24
C GLU A 242 -36.12 -15.05 44.25
N GLN A 243 -35.35 -15.46 45.25
CA GLN A 243 -33.92 -15.18 45.31
C GLN A 243 -33.16 -15.89 44.18
N ASP A 244 -33.47 -17.15 43.91
CA ASP A 244 -32.94 -17.90 42.75
C ASP A 244 -33.32 -17.25 41.43
N ALA A 245 -34.57 -16.78 41.31
CA ALA A 245 -35.02 -16.05 40.12
C ALA A 245 -34.27 -14.73 39.94
N VAL A 246 -34.02 -13.97 41.02
CA VAL A 246 -33.23 -12.73 41.00
C VAL A 246 -31.79 -13.00 40.59
N ASN A 247 -31.16 -14.05 41.12
CA ASN A 247 -29.79 -14.43 40.75
C ASN A 247 -29.70 -14.87 39.28
N LYS A 248 -30.66 -15.68 38.80
CA LYS A 248 -30.76 -16.04 37.37
C LYS A 248 -31.00 -14.83 36.47
N TYR A 249 -31.78 -13.85 36.92
CA TYR A 249 -32.02 -12.63 36.15
C TYR A 249 -30.77 -11.74 36.06
N LYS A 250 -30.03 -11.56 37.16
CA LYS A 250 -28.75 -10.84 37.16
C LYS A 250 -27.74 -11.50 36.22
N ALA A 251 -27.66 -12.83 36.24
CA ALA A 251 -26.85 -13.64 35.34
C ALA A 251 -27.19 -13.39 33.87
N GLN A 252 -28.47 -13.52 33.51
CA GLN A 252 -28.95 -13.28 32.15
C GLN A 252 -28.63 -11.86 31.66
N LYS A 253 -28.80 -10.87 32.54
CA LYS A 253 -28.46 -9.48 32.22
C LYS A 253 -26.97 -9.29 31.93
N GLN A 254 -26.08 -9.90 32.73
CA GLN A 254 -24.63 -9.83 32.51
C GLN A 254 -24.22 -10.50 31.19
N LEU A 255 -24.80 -11.66 30.87
CA LEU A 255 -24.58 -12.34 29.59
C LEU A 255 -25.08 -11.50 28.41
N GLN A 256 -26.26 -10.89 28.54
CA GLN A 256 -26.81 -10.01 27.51
C GLN A 256 -25.93 -8.76 27.29
N THR A 257 -25.40 -8.17 28.35
CA THR A 257 -24.44 -7.06 28.24
C THR A 257 -23.18 -7.49 27.50
N LEU A 258 -22.60 -8.65 27.85
CA LEU A 258 -21.44 -9.19 27.14
C LEU A 258 -21.73 -9.43 25.66
N ASP A 259 -22.85 -10.07 25.32
CA ASP A 259 -23.24 -10.30 23.92
C ASP A 259 -23.39 -8.96 23.18
N THR A 260 -23.99 -7.96 23.82
CA THR A 260 -24.15 -6.61 23.24
C THR A 260 -22.80 -5.94 22.99
N ASP A 261 -21.88 -6.02 23.94
CA ASP A 261 -20.54 -5.43 23.83
C ASP A 261 -19.73 -6.08 22.72
N LEU A 262 -19.78 -7.42 22.61
CA LEU A 262 -19.13 -8.17 21.54
C LEU A 262 -19.72 -7.84 20.15
N GLN A 263 -21.05 -7.71 20.05
CA GLN A 263 -21.68 -7.26 18.81
C GLN A 263 -21.27 -5.83 18.45
N ASN A 264 -21.23 -4.92 19.43
CA ASN A 264 -20.81 -3.54 19.22
C ASN A 264 -19.36 -3.46 18.73
N GLN A 265 -18.44 -4.22 19.33
CA GLN A 265 -17.05 -4.32 18.87
C GLN A 265 -16.95 -4.85 17.44
N ARG A 266 -17.75 -5.87 17.11
CA ARG A 266 -17.81 -6.41 15.74
C ARG A 266 -18.30 -5.38 14.74
N ILE A 267 -19.38 -4.66 15.06
CA ILE A 267 -19.92 -3.59 14.22
C ILE A 267 -18.89 -2.47 14.05
N GLU A 268 -18.20 -2.08 15.12
CA GLU A 268 -17.14 -1.07 15.07
C GLU A 268 -16.00 -1.49 14.13
N LEU A 269 -15.52 -2.74 14.22
CA LEU A 269 -14.48 -3.28 13.33
C LEU A 269 -14.93 -3.31 11.86
N LEU A 270 -16.16 -3.73 11.59
CA LEU A 270 -16.73 -3.74 10.24
C LEU A 270 -16.83 -2.32 9.67
N ASN A 271 -17.25 -1.35 10.48
CA ASN A 271 -17.30 0.06 10.10
C ASN A 271 -15.90 0.61 9.82
N LEU A 272 -14.90 0.30 10.65
CA LEU A 272 -13.51 0.71 10.43
C LEU A 272 -12.95 0.13 9.12
N ALA A 273 -13.23 -1.14 8.81
CA ALA A 273 -12.81 -1.75 7.55
C ALA A 273 -13.51 -1.15 6.33
N TYR A 274 -14.79 -0.80 6.45
CA TYR A 274 -15.52 -0.09 5.41
C TYR A 274 -14.97 1.31 5.17
N GLU A 275 -14.74 2.09 6.23
CA GLU A 275 -14.11 3.41 6.15
C GLU A 275 -12.71 3.34 5.57
N PHE A 276 -11.92 2.34 5.95
CA PHE A 276 -10.59 2.09 5.39
C PHE A 276 -10.67 1.88 3.88
N ARG A 277 -11.57 1.01 3.42
CA ARG A 277 -11.76 0.74 1.99
C ARG A 277 -12.20 1.98 1.22
N TYR A 278 -13.10 2.76 1.80
CA TYR A 278 -13.54 4.02 1.20
C TYR A 278 -12.37 5.01 1.08
N GLN A 279 -11.55 5.14 2.12
CA GLN A 279 -10.36 5.98 2.11
C GLN A 279 -9.34 5.52 1.06
N LEU A 280 -9.15 4.20 0.93
CA LEU A 280 -8.24 3.62 -0.06
C LEU A 280 -8.72 3.90 -1.49
N LYS A 281 -10.03 3.81 -1.73
CA LYS A 281 -10.64 4.24 -3.00
C LYS A 281 -10.33 5.71 -3.30
N GLN A 282 -10.46 6.61 -2.32
CA GLN A 282 -10.12 8.03 -2.52
C GLN A 282 -8.63 8.19 -2.84
N TYR A 283 -7.75 7.46 -2.15
CA TYR A 283 -6.32 7.46 -2.43
C TYR A 283 -6.02 7.06 -3.88
N ILE A 284 -6.62 5.96 -4.35
CA ILE A 284 -6.48 5.50 -5.75
C ILE A 284 -6.95 6.58 -6.73
N ILE A 285 -8.09 7.23 -6.47
CA ILE A 285 -8.61 8.32 -7.33
C ILE A 285 -7.61 9.49 -7.40
N PHE A 286 -7.06 9.93 -6.26
CA PHE A 286 -6.07 11.01 -6.24
C PHE A 286 -4.75 10.59 -6.90
N HIS A 287 -4.36 9.33 -6.80
CA HIS A 287 -3.21 8.81 -7.53
C HIS A 287 -3.41 8.91 -9.05
N GLN A 288 -4.59 8.58 -9.55
CA GLN A 288 -4.91 8.76 -10.98
C GLN A 288 -4.92 10.25 -11.38
N LYS A 289 -5.42 11.14 -10.52
CA LYS A 289 -5.32 12.59 -10.75
C LYS A 289 -3.86 13.06 -10.84
N ARG A 290 -2.97 12.49 -10.02
CA ARG A 290 -1.54 12.77 -10.04
C ARG A 290 -0.90 12.37 -11.38
N ILE A 291 -1.24 11.18 -11.89
CA ILE A 291 -0.77 10.71 -13.21
C ILE A 291 -1.20 11.70 -14.31
N LEU A 292 -2.47 12.09 -14.33
CA LEU A 292 -2.99 13.07 -15.30
C LEU A 292 -2.31 14.44 -15.19
N ALA A 293 -2.06 14.92 -13.96
CA ALA A 293 -1.37 16.18 -13.73
C ALA A 293 0.10 16.13 -14.20
N ASN A 294 0.80 15.02 -13.98
CA ASN A 294 2.14 14.80 -14.49
C ASN A 294 2.18 14.81 -16.03
N GLU A 295 1.24 14.14 -16.68
CA GLU A 295 1.16 14.14 -18.14
C GLU A 295 0.86 15.54 -18.70
N ALA A 296 -0.06 16.28 -18.07
CA ALA A 296 -0.32 17.67 -18.43
C ALA A 296 0.95 18.54 -18.28
N LEU A 297 1.69 18.40 -17.18
CA LEU A 297 2.92 19.13 -16.94
C LEU A 297 4.02 18.76 -17.95
N ARG A 298 4.11 17.48 -18.32
CA ARG A 298 5.05 16.99 -19.35
C ARG A 298 4.77 17.66 -20.69
N ARG A 299 3.51 17.69 -21.14
CA ARG A 299 3.11 18.36 -22.39
C ARG A 299 3.48 19.84 -22.39
N GLU A 300 3.23 20.56 -21.29
CA GLU A 300 3.60 21.98 -21.18
C GLU A 300 5.12 22.20 -21.18
N ARG A 301 5.90 21.33 -20.53
CA ARG A 301 7.37 21.38 -20.59
C ARG A 301 7.89 21.23 -22.01
N VAL A 302 7.32 20.33 -22.80
CA VAL A 302 7.71 20.15 -24.20
C VAL A 302 7.34 21.39 -25.02
N LYS A 303 6.12 21.92 -24.88
CA LYS A 303 5.71 23.16 -25.57
C LYS A 303 6.68 24.32 -25.31
N SER A 304 7.11 24.48 -24.06
CA SER A 304 8.10 25.48 -23.65
C SER A 304 9.40 25.37 -24.45
N LYS A 305 9.92 24.15 -24.58
CA LYS A 305 11.19 23.89 -25.27
C LYS A 305 11.07 23.94 -26.79
N MET A 306 9.91 23.58 -27.33
CA MET A 306 9.60 23.70 -28.76
C MET A 306 9.34 25.15 -29.20
N LEU A 307 9.39 26.13 -28.28
CA LEU A 307 9.03 27.53 -28.53
C LEU A 307 7.66 27.66 -29.20
N ASN A 308 6.74 26.76 -28.86
CA ASN A 308 5.39 26.77 -29.40
C ASN A 308 4.70 28.07 -28.95
N THR A 309 4.03 28.75 -29.86
CA THR A 309 3.28 30.00 -29.60
C THR A 309 2.19 29.81 -28.54
N ASP A 310 1.71 28.58 -28.36
CA ASP A 310 0.67 28.23 -27.38
C ASP A 310 1.23 27.94 -25.98
N PHE A 311 2.56 27.99 -25.78
CA PHE A 311 3.14 27.79 -24.46
C PHE A 311 2.78 28.95 -23.53
N ASN A 312 2.12 28.62 -22.42
CA ASN A 312 1.81 29.57 -21.36
C ASN A 312 2.58 29.24 -20.07
N PRO A 313 3.61 30.01 -19.70
CA PRO A 313 4.37 29.80 -18.47
C PRO A 313 3.51 29.72 -17.21
N PHE A 314 2.39 30.47 -17.15
CA PHE A 314 1.47 30.41 -16.01
C PHE A 314 0.76 29.09 -15.89
N GLN A 315 0.33 28.53 -17.02
CA GLN A 315 -0.34 27.24 -17.03
C GLN A 315 0.61 26.15 -16.53
N GLY A 316 1.89 26.20 -16.94
CA GLY A 316 2.92 25.32 -16.40
C GLY A 316 3.09 25.45 -14.88
N LEU A 317 3.16 26.69 -14.37
CA LEU A 317 3.29 26.96 -12.94
C LEU A 317 2.04 26.56 -12.13
N GLU A 318 0.85 26.73 -12.68
CA GLU A 318 -0.41 26.27 -12.08
C GLU A 318 -0.51 24.75 -12.04
N LEU A 319 -0.04 24.05 -13.08
CA LEU A 319 0.03 22.59 -13.08
C LEU A 319 0.98 22.06 -12.00
N ILE A 320 2.11 22.73 -11.76
CA ILE A 320 3.02 22.36 -10.66
C ILE A 320 2.34 22.59 -9.31
N ASP A 321 1.66 23.73 -9.11
CA ASP A 321 0.91 24.00 -7.87
C ASP A 321 -0.16 22.93 -7.61
N ASN A 322 -0.93 22.58 -8.64
CA ASN A 322 -1.95 21.53 -8.58
C ASN A 322 -1.35 20.16 -8.27
N LEU A 323 -0.20 19.82 -8.84
CA LEU A 323 0.50 18.57 -8.55
C LEU A 323 0.92 18.49 -7.07
N LEU A 324 1.49 19.56 -6.53
CA LEU A 324 1.88 19.63 -5.11
C LEU A 324 0.67 19.55 -4.17
N GLN A 325 -0.46 20.17 -4.54
CA GLN A 325 -1.73 20.02 -3.80
C GLN A 325 -2.21 18.56 -3.80
N ILE A 326 -2.14 17.88 -4.95
CA ILE A 326 -2.52 16.46 -5.06
C ILE A 326 -1.59 15.60 -4.19
N ASP A 327 -0.27 15.86 -4.21
CA ASP A 327 0.69 15.12 -3.40
C ASP A 327 0.47 15.30 -1.89
N ILE A 328 0.10 16.51 -1.44
CA ILE A 328 -0.29 16.76 -0.04
C ILE A 328 -1.54 15.96 0.33
N GLU A 329 -2.58 15.97 -0.51
CA GLU A 329 -3.81 15.21 -0.27
C GLU A 329 -3.54 13.70 -0.23
N LEU A 330 -2.66 13.19 -1.09
CA LEU A 330 -2.22 11.79 -1.04
C LEU A 330 -1.57 11.46 0.30
N LEU A 331 -0.72 12.34 0.84
CA LEU A 331 -0.14 12.14 2.18
C LEU A 331 -1.21 12.14 3.28
N ASP A 332 -2.20 13.03 3.21
CA ASP A 332 -3.31 13.05 4.18
C ASP A 332 -4.18 11.79 4.11
N LEU A 333 -4.51 11.34 2.90
CA LEU A 333 -5.27 10.10 2.69
C LEU A 333 -4.48 8.89 3.23
N LYS A 334 -3.16 8.84 3.00
CA LYS A 334 -2.28 7.78 3.48
C LYS A 334 -2.13 7.82 5.01
N GLN A 335 -1.97 8.99 5.61
CA GLN A 335 -1.98 9.16 7.07
C GLN A 335 -3.26 8.58 7.67
N ASN A 336 -4.42 8.90 7.09
CA ASN A 336 -5.71 8.41 7.55
C ASN A 336 -5.85 6.88 7.41
N LEU A 337 -5.31 6.28 6.34
CA LEU A 337 -5.25 4.83 6.18
C LEU A 337 -4.44 4.18 7.31
N TYR A 338 -3.25 4.71 7.61
CA TYR A 338 -2.38 4.21 8.66
C TYR A 338 -3.02 4.33 10.06
N ILE A 339 -3.65 5.46 10.37
CA ILE A 339 -4.39 5.64 11.63
C ILE A 339 -5.52 4.62 11.75
N LYS A 340 -6.24 4.33 10.65
CA LYS A 340 -7.29 3.30 10.66
C LYS A 340 -6.73 1.89 10.86
N LEU A 341 -5.59 1.54 10.26
CA LEU A 341 -4.91 0.27 10.53
C LEU A 341 -4.51 0.15 12.00
N LEU A 342 -3.94 1.21 12.58
CA LEU A 342 -3.59 1.23 14.00
C LEU A 342 -4.83 1.09 14.90
N ARG A 343 -5.97 1.67 14.51
CA ARG A 343 -7.26 1.51 15.23
C ARG A 343 -7.80 0.09 15.13
N ILE A 344 -7.73 -0.53 13.95
CA ILE A 344 -8.12 -1.93 13.77
C ILE A 344 -7.24 -2.82 14.65
N HIS A 345 -5.93 -2.62 14.62
CA HIS A 345 -4.97 -3.36 15.42
C HIS A 345 -5.21 -3.19 16.93
N SER A 346 -5.44 -1.96 17.41
CA SER A 346 -5.64 -1.72 18.85
C SER A 346 -6.94 -2.33 19.40
N LYS A 347 -7.93 -2.55 18.52
CA LYS A 347 -9.19 -3.23 18.87
C LYS A 347 -9.08 -4.76 18.83
N GLN A 348 -7.95 -5.29 18.40
CA GLN A 348 -7.72 -6.73 18.25
C GLN A 348 -6.62 -7.18 19.22
N ASN A 349 -6.95 -8.12 20.11
CA ASN A 349 -6.05 -8.59 21.15
C ASN A 349 -4.82 -9.32 20.54
N ASN A 350 -3.67 -8.64 20.47
CA ASN A 350 -2.33 -9.21 20.24
C ASN A 350 -2.14 -10.06 18.98
N LEU A 351 -2.88 -9.81 17.90
CA LEU A 351 -2.61 -10.48 16.63
C LEU A 351 -1.56 -9.71 15.82
N PRO A 352 -0.61 -10.42 15.16
CA PRO A 352 0.43 -9.76 14.38
C PRO A 352 -0.19 -9.02 13.17
N LEU A 353 0.06 -7.71 13.11
CA LEU A 353 -0.42 -6.82 12.04
C LEU A 353 -0.08 -7.34 10.64
N ASP A 354 1.08 -7.98 10.50
CA ASP A 354 1.61 -8.52 9.24
C ASP A 354 0.68 -9.54 8.57
N SER A 355 -0.15 -10.24 9.35
CA SER A 355 -1.12 -11.20 8.80
C SER A 355 -2.40 -10.53 8.27
N MET A 356 -2.65 -9.28 8.68
CA MET A 356 -3.86 -8.53 8.38
C MET A 356 -3.69 -7.54 7.24
N ILE A 357 -2.46 -7.21 6.89
CA ILE A 357 -2.14 -6.26 5.83
C ILE A 357 -1.51 -6.97 4.64
N VAL A 358 -1.75 -6.44 3.46
CA VAL A 358 -1.05 -6.80 2.23
C VAL A 358 -0.53 -5.52 1.60
N GLN A 359 0.72 -5.51 1.16
CA GLN A 359 1.24 -4.39 0.40
C GLN A 359 0.45 -4.26 -0.91
N LEU A 360 -0.01 -3.05 -1.20
CA LEU A 360 -0.80 -2.76 -2.38
C LEU A 360 0.05 -1.99 -3.39
N ASP A 361 0.26 -2.61 -4.54
CA ASP A 361 0.75 -1.91 -5.73
C ASP A 361 -0.43 -1.28 -6.45
N LEU A 362 -0.32 0.01 -6.75
CA LEU A 362 -1.41 0.75 -7.39
C LEU A 362 -1.50 0.36 -8.86
N PRO A 363 -2.69 0.00 -9.36
CA PRO A 363 -2.88 -0.24 -10.78
C PRO A 363 -2.72 1.08 -11.56
N ASN A 364 -1.99 1.03 -12.67
CA ASN A 364 -1.91 2.12 -13.62
C ASN A 364 -3.00 1.95 -14.69
N TYR A 365 -4.18 2.54 -14.49
CA TYR A 365 -5.30 2.33 -15.43
C TYR A 365 -5.06 2.90 -16.85
N PHE A 366 -3.94 3.59 -17.08
CA PHE A 366 -3.53 4.16 -18.37
C PHE A 366 -2.47 3.31 -19.10
N ASP A 367 -2.33 2.03 -18.71
CA ASP A 367 -1.31 1.02 -19.07
C ASP A 367 -0.78 0.92 -20.51
N PHE A 368 -1.43 1.42 -21.56
CA PHE A 368 -0.94 1.07 -22.91
C PHE A 368 0.44 1.65 -23.23
N GLU A 369 0.69 2.92 -22.90
CA GLU A 369 1.99 3.54 -23.19
C GLU A 369 3.06 3.12 -22.18
N ASP A 370 2.68 2.85 -20.93
CA ASP A 370 3.62 2.43 -19.87
C ASP A 370 3.96 0.93 -19.91
N GLU A 371 3.13 0.08 -20.53
CA GLU A 371 3.38 -1.36 -20.68
C GLU A 371 4.04 -1.75 -22.01
N THR A 372 4.18 -0.81 -22.95
CA THR A 372 4.78 -1.03 -24.26
C THR A 372 6.13 -0.36 -24.41
N ASN A 373 7.03 -0.97 -25.19
CA ASN A 373 8.31 -0.38 -25.57
C ASN A 373 8.22 0.14 -27.01
N ARG A 374 8.40 1.43 -27.21
CA ARG A 374 8.14 2.13 -28.47
C ARG A 374 9.46 2.52 -29.15
N GLY A 375 9.70 1.94 -30.32
CA GLY A 375 10.84 2.27 -31.17
C GLY A 375 10.44 3.18 -32.32
N VAL A 376 11.33 4.08 -32.76
CA VAL A 376 11.13 4.90 -33.95
C VAL A 376 12.35 4.91 -34.86
N TYR A 377 12.10 4.84 -36.16
CA TYR A 377 13.13 4.83 -37.20
C TYR A 377 13.41 6.26 -37.66
N VAL A 378 14.67 6.66 -37.56
CA VAL A 378 15.15 8.02 -37.84
C VAL A 378 16.02 7.99 -39.09
N TRP A 379 15.37 8.05 -40.25
CA TRP A 379 16.02 8.12 -41.55
C TRP A 379 16.69 9.48 -41.79
N SER A 380 17.73 9.52 -42.64
CA SER A 380 18.45 10.76 -42.96
C SER A 380 17.55 11.89 -43.47
N LYS A 381 16.42 11.57 -44.11
CA LYS A 381 15.46 12.56 -44.66
C LYS A 381 14.91 13.52 -43.61
N VAL A 382 14.74 13.10 -42.35
CA VAL A 382 14.20 13.99 -41.31
C VAL A 382 15.16 15.16 -41.02
N PHE A 383 16.47 14.95 -41.15
CA PHE A 383 17.49 15.98 -40.91
C PHE A 383 17.60 17.01 -42.05
N GLU A 384 16.97 16.75 -43.21
CA GLU A 384 16.86 17.74 -44.30
C GLU A 384 15.87 18.84 -43.95
N THR A 385 14.86 18.54 -43.12
CA THR A 385 13.73 19.44 -42.85
C THR A 385 13.62 19.86 -41.38
N GLN A 386 14.17 19.07 -40.46
CA GLN A 386 14.08 19.30 -39.02
C GLN A 386 15.46 19.38 -38.39
N ASN A 387 15.61 20.25 -37.40
CA ASN A 387 16.84 20.33 -36.63
C ASN A 387 16.90 19.23 -35.53
N PRO A 388 18.10 18.84 -35.07
CA PRO A 388 18.26 17.80 -34.05
C PRO A 388 17.50 18.04 -32.74
N SER A 389 17.36 19.30 -32.31
CA SER A 389 16.64 19.64 -31.07
C SER A 389 15.14 19.37 -31.21
N PHE A 390 14.55 19.72 -32.35
CA PHE A 390 13.16 19.40 -32.64
C PHE A 390 12.94 17.88 -32.67
N ILE A 391 13.81 17.14 -33.35
CA ILE A 391 13.74 15.68 -33.43
C ILE A 391 13.79 15.06 -32.03
N HIS A 392 14.74 15.50 -31.18
CA HIS A 392 14.84 15.04 -29.79
C HIS A 392 13.56 15.31 -29.00
N GLU A 393 13.04 16.53 -29.03
CA GLU A 393 11.84 16.89 -28.27
C GLU A 393 10.60 16.17 -28.81
N TYR A 394 10.50 15.96 -30.12
CA TYR A 394 9.40 15.18 -30.69
C TYR A 394 9.45 13.72 -30.24
N ILE A 395 10.64 13.12 -30.19
CA ILE A 395 10.82 11.74 -29.73
C ILE A 395 10.42 11.60 -28.25
N VAL A 396 10.85 12.55 -27.41
CA VAL A 396 10.50 12.61 -25.98
C VAL A 396 8.99 12.87 -25.80
N TYR A 397 8.40 13.75 -26.60
CA TYR A 397 6.98 14.10 -26.53
C TYR A 397 6.08 12.89 -26.82
N ASN A 398 6.46 12.10 -27.82
CA ASN A 398 5.72 10.92 -28.24
C ASN A 398 6.11 9.64 -27.48
N GLN A 399 6.91 9.77 -26.41
CA GLN A 399 7.28 8.67 -25.52
C GLN A 399 7.90 7.47 -26.25
N PHE A 400 8.86 7.73 -27.14
CA PHE A 400 9.66 6.64 -27.71
C PHE A 400 10.82 6.28 -26.78
N ASP A 401 10.98 4.98 -26.52
CA ASP A 401 12.04 4.41 -25.70
C ASP A 401 13.30 4.09 -26.52
N GLU A 402 13.14 3.80 -27.82
CA GLU A 402 14.23 3.41 -28.71
C GLU A 402 14.25 4.26 -30.00
N ALA A 403 15.44 4.69 -30.41
CA ALA A 403 15.67 5.41 -31.67
C ALA A 403 16.65 4.66 -32.56
N TYR A 404 16.19 4.24 -33.75
CA TYR A 404 16.99 3.57 -34.78
C TYR A 404 17.48 4.60 -35.79
N ILE A 405 18.72 5.05 -35.66
CA ILE A 405 19.26 6.16 -36.45
C ILE A 405 20.01 5.59 -37.65
N ALA A 406 19.52 5.88 -38.86
CA ALA A 406 20.16 5.40 -40.09
C ALA A 406 21.61 5.89 -40.17
N VAL A 407 22.55 4.99 -40.50
CA VAL A 407 23.98 5.30 -40.66
C VAL A 407 24.49 4.96 -42.06
N SER A 408 25.54 5.68 -42.49
CA SER A 408 26.21 5.42 -43.77
C SER A 408 27.68 5.90 -43.75
N ASN A 409 28.52 5.34 -44.62
CA ASN A 409 29.94 5.71 -44.73
C ASN A 409 30.15 7.20 -45.08
N ASN A 410 29.23 7.80 -45.84
CA ASN A 410 29.30 9.18 -46.34
C ASN A 410 28.12 10.02 -45.81
N ASP A 411 27.95 10.02 -44.49
CA ASP A 411 26.81 10.69 -43.85
C ASP A 411 26.97 12.22 -43.77
N LYS A 412 26.24 12.93 -44.64
CA LYS A 412 26.22 14.41 -44.66
C LYS A 412 25.69 15.03 -43.36
N PHE A 413 24.95 14.27 -42.55
CA PHE A 413 24.31 14.75 -41.31
C PHE A 413 25.00 14.23 -40.05
N ILE A 414 26.24 13.71 -40.15
CA ILE A 414 26.94 13.09 -39.00
C ILE A 414 27.03 14.00 -37.76
N ALA A 415 27.26 15.30 -37.94
CA ALA A 415 27.31 16.27 -36.84
C ALA A 415 25.94 16.45 -36.18
N ALA A 416 24.88 16.57 -36.99
CA ALA A 416 23.51 16.71 -36.53
C ALA A 416 23.02 15.45 -35.80
N LYS A 417 23.29 14.26 -36.35
CA LYS A 417 23.00 12.97 -35.71
C LYS A 417 23.78 12.80 -34.40
N SER A 418 25.06 13.17 -34.36
CA SER A 418 25.87 13.13 -33.13
C SER A 418 25.32 14.05 -32.04
N ALA A 419 24.79 15.21 -32.40
CA ALA A 419 24.12 16.11 -31.46
C ALA A 419 22.81 15.49 -30.93
N LEU A 420 21.99 14.92 -31.82
CA LEU A 420 20.77 14.19 -31.45
C LEU A 420 21.07 13.04 -30.47
N VAL A 421 22.06 12.19 -30.79
CA VAL A 421 22.45 11.04 -29.95
C VAL A 421 22.83 11.48 -28.54
N LYS A 422 23.58 12.58 -28.41
CA LYS A 422 23.92 13.14 -27.09
C LYS A 422 22.68 13.62 -26.33
N ALA A 423 21.70 14.19 -27.01
CA ALA A 423 20.45 14.63 -26.39
C ALA A 423 19.58 13.45 -25.96
N LEU A 424 19.42 12.44 -26.83
CA LEU A 424 18.67 11.21 -26.54
C LEU A 424 19.25 10.45 -25.34
N ASN A 425 20.58 10.29 -25.29
CA ASN A 425 21.27 9.67 -24.16
C ASN A 425 21.05 10.38 -22.81
N LYS A 426 20.89 11.71 -22.82
CA LYS A 426 20.57 12.48 -21.60
C LYS A 426 19.14 12.29 -21.14
N SER A 427 18.25 11.92 -22.07
CA SER A 427 16.85 11.59 -21.81
C SER A 427 16.64 10.08 -21.62
N GLU A 428 17.72 9.31 -21.47
CA GLU A 428 17.70 7.86 -21.25
C GLU A 428 16.98 7.07 -22.37
N ILE A 429 16.92 7.63 -23.58
CA ILE A 429 16.38 6.95 -24.77
C ILE A 429 17.48 6.08 -25.37
N ALA A 430 17.16 4.81 -25.62
CA ALA A 430 18.11 3.85 -26.16
C ALA A 430 18.39 4.14 -27.65
N VAL A 431 19.67 4.13 -28.03
CA VAL A 431 20.10 4.51 -29.38
C VAL A 431 20.75 3.32 -30.08
N TYR A 432 20.28 3.07 -31.30
CA TYR A 432 20.77 2.01 -32.16
C TYR A 432 21.15 2.58 -33.53
N PRO A 433 22.42 2.52 -33.95
CA PRO A 433 22.80 2.74 -35.34
C PRO A 433 22.12 1.70 -36.23
N MET A 434 21.39 2.16 -37.23
CA MET A 434 20.63 1.33 -38.16
C MET A 434 21.32 1.24 -39.52
N ILE A 435 21.62 0.01 -39.92
CA ILE A 435 22.38 -0.31 -41.12
C ILE A 435 21.42 -0.85 -42.18
N GLY A 436 21.01 0.03 -43.10
CA GLY A 436 20.07 -0.25 -44.20
C GLY A 436 20.73 -0.65 -45.52
N GLN A 437 21.93 -1.23 -45.51
CA GLN A 437 22.75 -1.41 -46.72
C GLN A 437 22.65 -2.83 -47.29
N ASN A 438 21.65 -3.05 -48.15
CA ASN A 438 21.43 -4.34 -48.83
C ASN A 438 22.60 -4.83 -49.69
N LYS A 439 23.54 -3.95 -50.05
CA LYS A 439 24.78 -4.31 -50.75
C LYS A 439 25.73 -5.19 -49.94
N LEU A 440 25.57 -5.26 -48.62
CA LEU A 440 26.35 -6.19 -47.78
C LEU A 440 26.15 -7.65 -48.18
N LEU A 441 25.02 -7.98 -48.82
CA LEU A 441 24.77 -9.32 -49.36
C LEU A 441 25.65 -9.65 -50.59
N ASP A 442 26.19 -8.64 -51.28
CA ASP A 442 27.05 -8.78 -52.46
C ASP A 442 28.54 -8.75 -52.13
N SER A 443 28.90 -8.27 -50.95
CA SER A 443 30.29 -8.01 -50.61
C SER A 443 31.00 -9.29 -50.22
N ASP A 444 32.15 -9.55 -50.82
CA ASP A 444 33.05 -10.63 -50.40
C ASP A 444 33.67 -10.33 -49.02
N ASP A 445 33.85 -9.04 -48.67
CA ASP A 445 34.36 -8.53 -47.39
C ASP A 445 33.27 -7.75 -46.63
N PHE A 446 32.14 -8.41 -46.37
CA PHE A 446 31.04 -7.81 -45.62
C PHE A 446 31.45 -7.46 -44.17
N GLU A 447 32.46 -8.15 -43.61
CA GLU A 447 32.99 -7.92 -42.27
C GLU A 447 33.65 -6.54 -42.18
N GLY A 448 34.60 -6.26 -43.08
CA GLY A 448 35.26 -4.96 -43.17
C GLY A 448 34.29 -3.83 -43.54
N GLU A 449 33.32 -4.08 -44.42
CA GLU A 449 32.28 -3.10 -44.76
C GLU A 449 31.37 -2.75 -43.57
N LEU A 450 30.98 -3.74 -42.76
CA LEU A 450 30.15 -3.51 -41.57
C LEU A 450 30.89 -2.65 -40.53
N GLU A 451 32.17 -2.92 -40.31
CA GLU A 451 33.00 -2.11 -39.41
C GLU A 451 33.23 -0.69 -39.94
N ALA A 452 33.45 -0.55 -41.25
CA ALA A 452 33.59 0.75 -41.90
C ALA A 452 32.33 1.60 -41.75
N LEU A 453 31.13 1.01 -41.80
CA LEU A 453 29.84 1.68 -41.56
C LEU A 453 29.70 2.22 -40.14
N LEU A 454 30.31 1.55 -39.16
CA LEU A 454 30.23 1.93 -37.75
C LEU A 454 31.37 2.85 -37.30
N ALA A 455 32.50 2.85 -38.02
CA ALA A 455 33.69 3.63 -37.67
C ALA A 455 33.44 5.13 -37.48
N PRO A 456 32.64 5.83 -38.31
CA PRO A 456 32.34 7.26 -38.12
C PRO A 456 31.60 7.55 -36.81
N PHE A 457 30.92 6.54 -36.25
CA PHE A 457 30.02 6.66 -35.11
C PHE A 457 30.61 6.08 -33.82
N LYS A 458 31.91 5.74 -33.80
CA LYS A 458 32.60 5.10 -32.66
C LYS A 458 32.50 5.86 -31.32
N ASN A 459 32.27 7.17 -31.37
CA ASN A 459 32.17 8.03 -30.18
C ASN A 459 30.72 8.17 -29.67
N TRP A 460 29.76 7.52 -30.33
CA TRP A 460 28.38 7.50 -29.86
C TRP A 460 28.25 6.54 -28.68
N LYS A 461 27.55 6.98 -27.64
CA LYS A 461 27.02 6.06 -26.64
C LYS A 461 25.78 5.40 -27.24
N VAL A 462 25.85 4.10 -27.48
CA VAL A 462 24.80 3.30 -28.13
C VAL A 462 24.52 2.05 -27.31
N ASP A 463 23.29 1.56 -27.39
CA ASP A 463 22.80 0.39 -26.65
C ASP A 463 22.93 -0.90 -27.47
N GLY A 464 23.00 -0.74 -28.79
CA GLY A 464 23.09 -1.86 -29.71
C GLY A 464 23.27 -1.40 -31.14
N ILE A 465 23.26 -2.35 -32.06
CA ILE A 465 23.15 -2.10 -33.50
C ILE A 465 21.87 -2.73 -34.04
N HIS A 466 21.39 -2.14 -35.12
CA HIS A 466 20.22 -2.61 -35.83
C HIS A 466 20.56 -2.88 -37.30
N LEU A 467 20.28 -4.08 -37.79
CA LEU A 467 20.42 -4.43 -39.20
C LEU A 467 19.05 -4.41 -39.88
N ASP A 468 18.93 -3.53 -40.86
CA ASP A 468 17.81 -3.48 -41.80
C ASP A 468 18.31 -3.95 -43.17
N ILE A 469 18.49 -5.27 -43.27
CA ILE A 469 18.96 -5.92 -44.50
C ILE A 469 17.83 -6.82 -44.99
N GLU A 470 17.40 -6.61 -46.23
CA GLU A 470 16.21 -7.21 -46.83
C GLU A 470 16.57 -8.11 -48.02
N PRO A 471 16.94 -9.39 -47.80
CA PRO A 471 17.27 -10.31 -48.90
C PRO A 471 16.14 -10.48 -49.92
N HIS A 472 14.89 -10.28 -49.50
CA HIS A 472 13.70 -10.49 -50.32
C HIS A 472 13.45 -9.39 -51.37
N VAL A 473 14.08 -8.22 -51.23
CA VAL A 473 13.99 -7.11 -52.20
C VAL A 473 14.95 -7.32 -53.39
N ARG A 474 15.82 -8.32 -53.30
CA ARG A 474 16.78 -8.67 -54.35
C ARG A 474 16.11 -9.13 -55.64
N PRO A 475 16.54 -8.64 -56.82
CA PRO A 475 15.98 -9.09 -58.11
C PRO A 475 16.07 -10.61 -58.32
N ASP A 476 17.12 -11.24 -57.82
CA ASP A 476 17.42 -12.67 -57.94
C ASP A 476 16.86 -13.53 -56.78
N TRP A 477 16.07 -12.94 -55.87
CA TRP A 477 15.51 -13.63 -54.70
C TRP A 477 14.79 -14.94 -55.04
N LYS A 478 13.99 -14.96 -56.11
CA LYS A 478 13.22 -16.16 -56.49
C LYS A 478 14.12 -17.30 -56.97
N SER A 479 15.20 -16.98 -57.67
CA SER A 479 16.15 -17.96 -58.21
C SER A 479 17.21 -18.38 -57.20
N ASN A 480 17.58 -17.50 -56.27
CA ASN A 480 18.73 -17.71 -55.38
C ASN A 480 18.42 -17.59 -53.87
N LYS A 481 17.19 -17.90 -53.48
CA LYS A 481 16.71 -17.76 -52.10
C LYS A 481 17.62 -18.44 -51.07
N SER A 482 18.10 -19.64 -51.35
CA SER A 482 18.88 -20.42 -50.38
C SER A 482 20.26 -19.79 -50.10
N GLU A 483 20.95 -19.32 -51.14
CA GLU A 483 22.27 -18.70 -51.00
C GLU A 483 22.16 -17.34 -50.32
N LEU A 484 21.21 -16.50 -50.73
CA LEU A 484 20.97 -15.20 -50.10
C LEU A 484 20.64 -15.32 -48.61
N MET A 485 19.86 -16.34 -48.22
CA MET A 485 19.54 -16.58 -46.81
C MET A 485 20.73 -17.16 -46.03
N ALA A 486 21.59 -17.95 -46.66
CA ALA A 486 22.85 -18.40 -46.05
C ALA A 486 23.75 -17.19 -45.78
N ARG A 487 23.95 -16.33 -46.78
CA ARG A 487 24.76 -15.11 -46.66
C ARG A 487 24.21 -14.14 -45.62
N TYR A 488 22.89 -13.93 -45.59
CA TYR A 488 22.23 -13.15 -44.55
C TYR A 488 22.49 -13.71 -43.14
N THR A 489 22.50 -15.04 -42.99
CA THR A 489 22.82 -15.68 -41.71
C THR A 489 24.28 -15.47 -41.30
N GLU A 490 25.22 -15.48 -42.26
CA GLU A 490 26.64 -15.17 -42.00
C GLU A 490 26.80 -13.73 -41.50
N ILE A 491 26.16 -12.76 -42.15
CA ILE A 491 26.17 -11.36 -41.72
C ILE A 491 25.64 -11.21 -40.29
N ILE A 492 24.52 -11.86 -39.96
CA ILE A 492 23.96 -11.85 -38.60
C ILE A 492 24.93 -12.48 -37.59
N ASN A 493 25.58 -13.59 -37.95
CA ASN A 493 26.55 -14.24 -37.06
C ASN A 493 27.73 -13.32 -36.76
N TYR A 494 28.26 -12.66 -37.78
CA TYR A 494 29.36 -11.71 -37.59
C TYR A 494 28.93 -10.50 -36.77
N ALA A 495 27.78 -9.91 -37.09
CA ALA A 495 27.21 -8.82 -36.31
C ALA A 495 27.00 -9.22 -34.84
N ARG A 496 26.64 -10.48 -34.57
CA ARG A 496 26.54 -11.01 -33.20
C ARG A 496 27.90 -11.06 -32.50
N ILE A 497 28.96 -11.48 -33.18
CA ILE A 497 30.32 -11.47 -32.64
C ILE A 497 30.70 -10.03 -32.27
N LEU A 498 30.57 -9.10 -33.23
CA LEU A 498 30.86 -7.68 -33.03
C LEU A 498 30.05 -7.06 -31.88
N SER A 499 28.77 -7.39 -31.79
CA SER A 499 27.89 -6.95 -30.72
C SER A 499 28.34 -7.45 -29.35
N ASN A 500 28.70 -8.74 -29.23
CA ASN A 500 29.16 -9.32 -27.96
C ASN A 500 30.47 -8.68 -27.48
N GLU A 501 31.42 -8.44 -28.38
CA GLU A 501 32.71 -7.81 -28.05
C GLU A 501 32.53 -6.40 -27.46
N LYS A 502 31.49 -5.69 -27.90
CA LYS A 502 31.20 -4.31 -27.47
C LYS A 502 30.14 -4.21 -26.38
N GLY A 503 29.59 -5.34 -25.92
CA GLY A 503 28.47 -5.37 -24.97
C GLY A 503 27.17 -4.76 -25.53
N TRP A 504 27.02 -4.78 -26.85
CA TRP A 504 25.91 -4.21 -27.60
C TRP A 504 24.80 -5.23 -27.82
N LYS A 505 23.54 -4.77 -27.81
CA LYS A 505 22.41 -5.57 -28.28
C LYS A 505 22.41 -5.65 -29.81
N LEU A 506 21.90 -6.74 -30.36
CA LEU A 506 21.69 -6.93 -31.79
C LEU A 506 20.20 -7.06 -32.08
N SER A 507 19.73 -6.27 -33.05
CA SER A 507 18.35 -6.31 -33.52
C SER A 507 18.28 -6.33 -35.04
N ILE A 508 17.28 -6.99 -35.61
CA ILE A 508 17.14 -7.17 -37.07
C ILE A 508 15.72 -6.94 -37.54
N ASP A 509 15.58 -6.44 -38.78
CA ASP A 509 14.30 -6.33 -39.46
C ASP A 509 14.09 -7.52 -40.39
N ILE A 510 12.89 -8.10 -40.31
CA ILE A 510 12.47 -9.18 -41.20
C ILE A 510 11.02 -8.99 -41.66
N PRO A 511 10.68 -9.32 -42.92
CA PRO A 511 9.30 -9.37 -43.36
C PRO A 511 8.50 -10.44 -42.58
N ILE A 512 7.26 -10.11 -42.21
CA ILE A 512 6.32 -11.04 -41.54
C ILE A 512 6.02 -12.31 -42.36
N SER A 513 6.27 -12.27 -43.67
CA SER A 513 6.09 -13.39 -44.59
C SER A 513 7.29 -14.37 -44.65
N MET A 514 8.37 -14.11 -43.91
CA MET A 514 9.55 -14.96 -43.88
C MET A 514 9.25 -16.37 -43.38
N ASP A 515 10.00 -17.35 -43.89
CA ASP A 515 9.86 -18.76 -43.50
C ASP A 515 10.07 -18.98 -42.00
N THR A 516 9.10 -19.61 -41.34
CA THR A 516 9.08 -19.81 -39.89
C THR A 516 10.26 -20.64 -39.38
N ALA A 517 10.74 -21.62 -40.13
CA ALA A 517 11.90 -22.41 -39.73
C ALA A 517 13.19 -21.58 -39.76
N HIS A 518 13.31 -20.66 -40.72
CA HIS A 518 14.39 -19.68 -40.74
C HIS A 518 14.31 -18.70 -39.56
N VAL A 519 13.15 -18.06 -39.33
CA VAL A 519 12.96 -17.10 -38.23
C VAL A 519 13.28 -17.72 -36.87
N ASN A 520 12.84 -18.96 -36.63
CA ASN A 520 13.14 -19.69 -35.39
C ASN A 520 14.66 -19.87 -35.13
N ARG A 521 15.48 -19.94 -36.19
CA ARG A 521 16.94 -20.04 -36.07
C ARG A 521 17.62 -18.69 -35.77
N LEU A 522 16.92 -17.57 -35.96
CA LEU A 522 17.44 -16.23 -35.70
C LEU A 522 17.23 -15.78 -34.25
N PHE A 523 16.14 -16.18 -33.57
CA PHE A 523 15.86 -15.78 -32.18
C PHE A 523 16.99 -16.05 -31.16
N PRO A 524 17.79 -17.14 -31.27
CA PRO A 524 18.94 -17.35 -30.38
C PRO A 524 20.12 -16.41 -30.66
N LYS A 525 20.18 -15.81 -31.86
CA LYS A 525 21.31 -15.01 -32.35
C LYS A 525 21.16 -13.51 -32.08
N VAL A 526 19.95 -13.07 -31.76
CA VAL A 526 19.61 -11.64 -31.59
C VAL A 526 18.82 -11.40 -30.30
N GLU A 527 18.87 -10.18 -29.80
CA GLU A 527 18.06 -9.72 -28.68
C GLU A 527 16.63 -9.42 -29.13
N MET A 528 16.46 -8.87 -30.33
CA MET A 528 15.15 -8.43 -30.84
C MET A 528 15.01 -8.74 -32.34
N ILE A 529 13.89 -9.32 -32.73
CA ILE A 529 13.45 -9.43 -34.12
C ILE A 529 12.30 -8.46 -34.32
N ARG A 530 12.41 -7.55 -35.28
CA ARG A 530 11.31 -6.68 -35.67
C ARG A 530 10.65 -7.24 -36.92
N PHE A 531 9.36 -7.52 -36.82
CA PHE A 531 8.58 -7.92 -37.98
C PHE A 531 8.03 -6.68 -38.68
N MET A 532 8.46 -6.48 -39.91
CA MET A 532 7.91 -5.47 -40.81
C MET A 532 6.52 -5.91 -41.25
N CYS A 533 5.51 -5.25 -40.68
CA CYS A 533 4.09 -5.54 -40.88
C CYS A 533 3.47 -4.50 -41.83
N TYR A 534 4.07 -4.34 -43.00
CA TYR A 534 3.68 -3.31 -43.96
C TYR A 534 2.60 -3.81 -44.93
N GLU A 535 1.81 -2.87 -45.46
CA GLU A 535 0.78 -3.02 -46.50
C GLU A 535 -0.45 -3.86 -46.11
N ASN A 536 -0.30 -4.87 -45.23
CA ASN A 536 -1.38 -5.72 -44.76
C ASN A 536 -1.57 -5.61 -43.25
N VAL A 537 -2.18 -4.51 -42.83
CA VAL A 537 -2.52 -4.20 -41.43
C VAL A 537 -3.85 -4.82 -40.97
N LYS A 538 -4.22 -5.99 -41.49
CA LYS A 538 -5.39 -6.71 -40.99
C LYS A 538 -5.07 -7.38 -39.66
N GLN A 539 -5.80 -7.00 -38.61
CA GLN A 539 -5.62 -7.48 -37.24
C GLN A 539 -5.50 -9.02 -37.17
N GLU A 540 -6.52 -9.73 -37.66
CA GLU A 540 -6.57 -11.20 -37.67
C GLU A 540 -5.38 -11.86 -38.40
N TYR A 541 -4.89 -11.21 -39.46
CA TYR A 541 -3.74 -11.70 -40.22
C TYR A 541 -2.45 -11.61 -39.39
N LEU A 542 -2.20 -10.47 -38.76
CA LEU A 542 -1.01 -10.27 -37.92
C LEU A 542 -1.05 -11.15 -36.67
N VAL A 543 -2.18 -11.25 -35.98
CA VAL A 543 -2.35 -12.14 -34.81
C VAL A 543 -2.03 -13.58 -35.18
N ARG A 544 -2.57 -14.08 -36.30
CA ARG A 544 -2.31 -15.44 -36.77
C ARG A 544 -0.83 -15.67 -37.12
N LYS A 545 -0.16 -14.67 -37.69
CA LYS A 545 1.27 -14.79 -38.07
C LYS A 545 2.21 -14.68 -36.86
N LEU A 546 1.92 -13.77 -35.93
CA LEU A 546 2.75 -13.50 -34.77
C LEU A 546 2.56 -14.54 -33.65
N SER A 547 1.36 -15.11 -33.49
CA SER A 547 1.07 -16.14 -32.48
C SER A 547 1.94 -17.40 -32.60
N VAL A 548 2.43 -17.71 -33.81
CA VAL A 548 3.39 -18.78 -34.07
C VAL A 548 4.69 -18.61 -33.26
N TYR A 549 5.02 -17.37 -32.90
CA TYR A 549 6.22 -17.00 -32.14
C TYR A 549 5.92 -16.58 -30.69
N SER A 550 4.76 -16.95 -30.13
CA SER A 550 4.32 -16.58 -28.77
C SER A 550 5.35 -16.86 -27.66
N LYS A 551 6.14 -17.94 -27.79
CA LYS A 551 7.25 -18.26 -26.86
C LYS A 551 8.40 -17.23 -26.85
N TYR A 552 8.48 -16.38 -27.87
CA TYR A 552 9.50 -15.35 -28.03
C TYR A 552 8.91 -13.94 -27.98
N LYS A 553 7.68 -13.76 -27.47
CA LYS A 553 6.98 -12.46 -27.44
C LYS A 553 7.81 -11.30 -26.88
N ASP A 554 8.70 -11.57 -25.93
CA ASP A 554 9.58 -10.56 -25.30
C ASP A 554 10.79 -10.17 -26.17
N LYS A 555 11.04 -10.91 -27.26
CA LYS A 555 12.07 -10.66 -28.28
C LYS A 555 11.47 -10.20 -29.62
N ILE A 556 10.20 -9.81 -29.64
CA ILE A 556 9.49 -9.41 -30.86
C ILE A 556 9.11 -7.95 -30.77
N MET A 557 9.41 -7.20 -31.83
CA MET A 557 8.85 -5.88 -32.08
C MET A 557 7.99 -5.91 -33.35
N VAL A 558 6.83 -5.26 -33.32
CA VAL A 558 5.97 -5.10 -34.50
C VAL A 558 6.27 -3.75 -35.13
N ALA A 559 6.92 -3.75 -36.29
CA ALA A 559 7.19 -2.52 -37.03
C ALA A 559 6.00 -2.17 -37.93
N LEU A 560 5.39 -1.02 -37.65
CA LEU A 560 4.24 -0.45 -38.36
C LEU A 560 4.70 0.68 -39.29
N ARG A 561 4.14 0.69 -40.50
CA ARG A 561 4.38 1.75 -41.48
C ARG A 561 3.27 2.77 -41.43
N THR A 562 3.65 4.04 -41.35
CA THR A 562 2.75 5.17 -41.18
C THR A 562 1.70 5.31 -42.29
N GLU A 563 2.02 4.94 -43.53
CA GLU A 563 1.08 5.08 -44.65
C GLU A 563 -0.01 4.02 -44.72
N ASP A 564 0.10 2.96 -43.93
CA ASP A 564 -0.94 1.93 -43.89
C ASP A 564 -2.16 2.38 -43.04
N PHE A 565 -2.09 3.57 -42.43
CA PHE A 565 -3.11 4.13 -41.54
C PHE A 565 -3.51 5.53 -41.98
N ALA A 566 -4.77 5.90 -41.76
CA ALA A 566 -5.29 7.22 -42.11
C ALA A 566 -4.87 8.30 -41.10
N SER A 567 -4.64 7.94 -39.84
CA SER A 567 -4.26 8.86 -38.76
C SER A 567 -3.32 8.21 -37.74
N ARG A 568 -2.64 9.05 -36.94
CA ARG A 568 -1.84 8.58 -35.80
C ARG A 568 -2.70 7.80 -34.81
N THR A 569 -3.92 8.28 -34.53
CA THR A 569 -4.89 7.66 -33.63
C THR A 569 -5.24 6.24 -34.05
N GLU A 570 -5.49 6.03 -35.36
CA GLU A 570 -5.81 4.70 -35.89
C GLU A 570 -4.64 3.72 -35.71
N MET A 571 -3.43 4.16 -36.01
CA MET A 571 -2.21 3.35 -35.86
C MET A 571 -1.95 2.96 -34.39
N GLU A 572 -2.12 3.90 -33.45
CA GLU A 572 -1.96 3.64 -32.03
C GLU A 572 -3.05 2.70 -31.47
N LEU A 573 -4.30 2.89 -31.90
CA LEU A 573 -5.40 1.99 -31.51
C LEU A 573 -5.20 0.58 -32.08
N PHE A 574 -4.63 0.48 -33.28
CA PHE A 574 -4.25 -0.79 -33.89
C PHE A 574 -3.17 -1.51 -33.06
N ALA A 575 -2.08 -0.82 -32.71
CA ALA A 575 -1.03 -1.36 -31.83
C ALA A 575 -1.61 -1.82 -30.48
N LYS A 576 -2.52 -1.03 -29.89
CA LYS A 576 -3.21 -1.38 -28.63
C LYS A 576 -4.07 -2.62 -28.73
N THR A 577 -4.77 -2.79 -29.85
CA THR A 577 -5.60 -3.99 -30.06
C THR A 577 -4.72 -5.20 -30.27
N LEU A 578 -3.62 -5.06 -31.02
CA LEU A 578 -2.65 -6.14 -31.25
C LEU A 578 -1.93 -6.57 -29.97
N TYR A 579 -1.61 -5.63 -29.08
CA TYR A 579 -1.07 -5.94 -27.75
C TYR A 579 -2.02 -6.81 -26.94
N LYS A 580 -3.30 -6.43 -26.87
CA LYS A 580 -4.31 -7.19 -26.11
C LYS A 580 -4.49 -8.63 -26.60
N GLU A 581 -4.35 -8.85 -27.90
CA GLU A 581 -4.58 -10.17 -28.51
C GLU A 581 -3.31 -11.04 -28.57
N THR A 582 -2.12 -10.44 -28.67
CA THR A 582 -0.85 -11.18 -28.83
C THR A 582 0.04 -11.18 -27.60
N GLY A 583 -0.14 -10.21 -26.69
CA GLY A 583 0.74 -9.94 -25.55
C GLY A 583 2.12 -9.39 -25.93
N ILE A 584 2.34 -9.00 -27.19
CA ILE A 584 3.62 -8.42 -27.66
C ILE A 584 3.67 -6.95 -27.24
N LYS A 585 4.74 -6.59 -26.52
CA LYS A 585 4.91 -5.27 -25.90
C LYS A 585 5.68 -4.28 -26.75
N CYS A 586 6.47 -4.71 -27.72
CA CYS A 586 7.36 -3.81 -28.46
C CYS A 586 6.75 -3.40 -29.81
N TYR A 587 6.68 -2.10 -30.09
CA TYR A 587 6.14 -1.54 -31.33
C TYR A 587 7.11 -0.54 -31.96
N GLY A 588 7.41 -0.72 -33.24
CA GLY A 588 8.31 0.15 -34.01
C GLY A 588 7.53 1.00 -35.01
N PHE A 589 7.90 2.26 -35.17
CA PHE A 589 7.30 3.17 -36.15
C PHE A 589 8.31 3.52 -37.24
N HIS A 590 8.05 3.04 -38.45
CA HIS A 590 9.05 2.89 -39.52
C HIS A 590 9.63 4.20 -40.09
N ASP A 591 9.02 5.38 -39.91
CA ASP A 591 9.60 6.62 -40.43
C ASP A 591 9.15 7.84 -39.63
N LEU A 592 10.08 8.40 -38.86
CA LEU A 592 9.85 9.61 -38.06
C LEU A 592 9.43 10.81 -38.92
N TYR A 593 10.01 10.99 -40.11
CA TYR A 593 9.66 12.12 -40.97
C TYR A 593 8.21 12.03 -41.42
N ARG A 594 7.77 10.84 -41.87
CA ARG A 594 6.39 10.62 -42.27
C ARG A 594 5.42 10.73 -41.11
N LEU A 595 5.84 10.32 -39.92
CA LEU A 595 5.06 10.47 -38.70
C LEU A 595 4.80 11.94 -38.36
N ILE A 596 5.85 12.78 -38.42
CA ILE A 596 5.72 14.23 -38.22
C ILE A 596 4.77 14.84 -39.26
N GLU A 597 4.86 14.41 -40.52
CA GLU A 597 3.97 14.91 -41.58
C GLU A 597 2.51 14.44 -41.40
N LEU A 598 2.29 13.23 -40.87
CA LEU A 598 0.96 12.73 -40.53
C LEU A 598 0.31 13.59 -39.44
N ASP A 599 1.05 13.88 -38.37
CA ASP A 599 0.57 14.71 -37.26
C ASP A 599 0.26 16.15 -37.71
N LYS A 600 1.11 16.74 -38.57
CA LYS A 600 0.87 18.08 -39.12
C LYS A 600 -0.40 18.13 -39.95
N LYS A 601 -0.65 17.14 -40.80
CA LYS A 601 -1.87 17.07 -41.62
C LYS A 601 -3.11 16.99 -40.75
N GLN A 602 -3.08 16.14 -39.73
CA GLN A 602 -4.19 15.97 -38.79
C GLN A 602 -4.49 17.28 -38.03
N THR A 603 -3.45 17.98 -37.55
CA THR A 603 -3.61 19.29 -36.88
C THR A 603 -4.30 20.32 -37.79
N ILE A 604 -3.94 20.38 -39.07
CA ILE A 604 -4.52 21.32 -40.05
C ILE A 604 -5.98 20.97 -40.41
N GLU A 605 -6.34 19.69 -40.39
CA GLU A 605 -7.71 19.22 -40.63
C GLU A 605 -8.61 19.50 -39.42
N ASP A 606 -8.10 19.32 -38.20
CA ASP A 606 -8.81 19.61 -36.96
C ASP A 606 -9.04 21.12 -36.76
N GLU A 607 -8.15 21.99 -37.25
CA GLU A 607 -8.33 23.45 -37.22
C GLU A 607 -9.34 23.99 -38.25
N LYS A 608 -9.74 23.17 -39.23
CA LYS A 608 -10.74 23.54 -40.26
C LYS A 608 -12.17 23.16 -39.88
N HIS A 609 -12.35 22.40 -38.80
CA HIS A 609 -13.64 21.97 -38.24
C HIS A 609 -13.92 22.68 -36.91
#